data_AF-A0AAV4HBI5-F1
#
_entry.id   AF-A0AAV4HBI5-F1
#
_cell.length_a   1.000
_cell.length_b   1.000
_cell.length_c   1.000
_cell.angle_alpha   90.00
_cell.angle_beta   90.00
_cell.angle_gamma   90.00
#
_symmetry.space_group_name_H-M   'P 1'
#
loop_
_entity.id
_entity.type
_entity.pdbx_description
1 polymer ?
#
loop_
_entity_poly.entity_id
_entity_poly.type
_entity_poly.pdbx_seq_one_letter_code
_entity_poly.pdbx_strand_id
1 'polypeptide(L)'
;MDSTKCLPRLGGDSSFELGLECREIAKTIKTRKIKYFGHIKRHTSFLKDVLEGKIEGSRIRGRQRRQWVDDIAEWTGKGIRQCTVEAQDREKLRSVSCQPLEQGRLRE
;
A
#
# COMPACT_ATOMS: atom_id res chain seq x y z
N MET A 1 -52.68 19.10 2.06
CA MET A 1 -52.12 19.32 0.72
C MET A 1 -50.82 18.56 0.69
N ASP A 2 -50.91 17.37 0.10
CA ASP A 2 -49.93 16.31 0.23
C ASP A 2 -48.59 16.65 -0.37
N SER A 3 -47.57 16.21 0.37
CA SER A 3 -46.20 15.95 -0.05
C SER A 3 -46.16 15.34 -1.46
N THR A 4 -46.00 16.19 -2.46
CA THR A 4 -45.73 15.78 -3.83
C THR A 4 -44.33 15.17 -3.91
N LYS A 5 -44.34 13.84 -3.89
CA LYS A 5 -43.70 12.98 -4.89
C LYS A 5 -42.20 13.20 -5.15
N CYS A 6 -41.45 12.21 -4.66
CA CYS A 6 -40.56 11.40 -5.48
C CYS A 6 -39.50 12.15 -6.30
N LEU A 7 -38.32 12.37 -5.70
CA LEU A 7 -37.09 12.20 -6.46
C LEU A 7 -36.69 10.72 -6.37
N PRO A 8 -36.62 9.99 -7.50
CA PRO A 8 -36.13 8.64 -7.49
C PRO A 8 -34.65 8.67 -7.12
N ARG A 9 -34.25 7.81 -6.17
CA ARG A 9 -32.84 7.43 -6.01
C ARG A 9 -32.42 6.84 -7.35
N LEU A 10 -31.62 7.59 -8.10
CA LEU A 10 -30.99 7.07 -9.31
C LEU A 10 -30.21 5.82 -8.92
N GLY A 11 -30.46 4.77 -9.70
CA GLY A 11 -30.26 3.37 -9.34
C GLY A 11 -28.85 3.00 -8.92
N GLY A 12 -28.81 1.97 -8.08
CA GLY A 12 -27.60 1.26 -7.74
C GLY A 12 -27.03 0.59 -8.98
N ASP A 13 -25.83 1.03 -9.33
CA ASP A 13 -24.78 0.33 -10.10
C ASP A 13 -23.44 1.11 -9.96
N SER A 14 -23.52 2.43 -9.74
CA SER A 14 -22.35 3.31 -9.53
C SER A 14 -21.53 3.03 -8.27
N SER A 15 -22.15 2.56 -7.17
CA SER A 15 -21.41 2.19 -5.96
C SER A 15 -20.56 0.94 -6.15
N PHE A 16 -21.00 0.01 -7.01
CA PHE A 16 -20.26 -1.21 -7.32
C PHE A 16 -19.10 -0.91 -8.29
N GLU A 17 -19.32 -0.03 -9.27
CA GLU A 17 -18.28 0.45 -10.18
C GLU A 17 -17.18 1.26 -9.47
N LEU A 18 -17.55 2.18 -8.56
CA LEU A 18 -16.59 2.90 -7.71
C LEU A 18 -15.78 1.93 -6.83
N GLY A 19 -16.40 0.84 -6.35
CA GLY A 19 -15.71 -0.21 -5.60
C GLY A 19 -14.71 -1.01 -6.44
N LEU A 20 -15.01 -1.26 -7.72
CA LEU A 20 -14.14 -1.96 -8.66
C LEU A 20 -12.96 -1.09 -9.11
N GLU A 21 -13.17 0.21 -9.38
CA GLU A 21 -12.09 1.14 -9.71
C GLU A 21 -11.12 1.33 -8.52
N CYS A 22 -11.65 1.44 -7.30
CA CYS A 22 -10.81 1.48 -6.09
C CYS A 22 -9.92 0.23 -5.96
N ARG A 23 -10.43 -0.94 -6.36
CA ARG A 23 -9.69 -2.21 -6.31
C ARG A 23 -8.52 -2.22 -7.31
N GLU A 24 -8.72 -1.69 -8.51
CA GLU A 24 -7.67 -1.66 -9.55
C GLU A 24 -6.58 -0.62 -9.26
N ILE A 25 -6.97 0.54 -8.75
CA ILE A 25 -6.04 1.57 -8.27
C ILE A 25 -5.21 1.02 -7.09
N ALA A 26 -5.85 0.35 -6.13
CA ALA A 26 -5.16 -0.23 -4.98
C ALA A 26 -4.12 -1.29 -5.40
N LYS A 27 -4.45 -2.17 -6.35
CA LYS A 27 -3.50 -3.14 -6.93
C LYS A 27 -2.32 -2.44 -7.60
N THR A 28 -2.60 -1.40 -8.39
CA THR A 28 -1.57 -0.63 -9.10
C THR A 28 -0.63 0.05 -8.11
N ILE A 29 -1.16 0.66 -7.05
CA ILE A 29 -0.37 1.30 -5.99
C ILE A 29 0.50 0.28 -5.26
N LYS A 30 -0.06 -0.88 -4.87
CA LYS A 30 0.69 -1.97 -4.23
C LYS A 30 1.86 -2.41 -5.11
N THR A 31 1.59 -2.69 -6.38
CA THR A 31 2.60 -3.12 -7.36
C THR A 31 3.72 -2.09 -7.50
N ARG A 32 3.37 -0.80 -7.65
CA ARG A 32 4.34 0.29 -7.80
C ARG A 32 5.19 0.47 -6.54
N LYS A 33 4.58 0.46 -5.36
CA LYS A 33 5.29 0.58 -4.07
C LYS A 33 6.29 -0.56 -3.87
N ILE A 34 5.90 -1.82 -4.12
CA ILE A 34 6.79 -2.98 -3.97
C ILE A 34 7.96 -2.91 -4.95
N LYS A 35 7.69 -2.59 -6.23
CA LYS A 35 8.75 -2.42 -7.25
C LYS A 35 9.72 -1.31 -6.85
N TYR A 36 9.21 -0.19 -6.36
CA TYR A 36 10.04 0.94 -5.93
C TYR A 36 10.87 0.61 -4.69
N PHE A 37 10.30 -0.10 -3.72
CA PHE A 37 11.05 -0.60 -2.57
C PHE A 37 12.24 -1.47 -2.99
N GLY A 38 12.02 -2.42 -3.90
CA GLY A 38 13.11 -3.24 -4.41
C GLY A 38 14.15 -2.46 -5.21
N HIS A 39 13.74 -1.39 -5.90
CA HIS A 39 14.69 -0.46 -6.53
C HIS A 39 15.55 0.26 -5.48
N ILE A 40 14.95 0.82 -4.43
CA ILE A 40 15.70 1.49 -3.33
C ILE A 40 16.63 0.51 -2.62
N LYS A 41 16.22 -0.74 -2.39
CA LYS A 41 17.07 -1.71 -1.68
C LYS A 41 18.26 -2.21 -2.50
N ARG A 42 18.13 -2.24 -3.83
CA ARG A 42 19.22 -2.66 -4.75
C ARG A 42 20.19 -1.53 -5.07
N HIS A 43 19.75 -0.27 -5.07
CA HIS A 43 20.61 0.87 -5.37
C HIS A 43 21.02 1.64 -4.11
N THR A 44 22.30 1.96 -3.98
CA THR A 44 22.80 2.86 -2.94
C THR A 44 22.36 4.28 -3.25
N SER A 45 21.33 4.75 -2.54
CA SER A 45 20.78 6.10 -2.66
C SER A 45 20.53 6.66 -1.26
N PHE A 46 20.50 7.99 -1.13
CA PHE A 46 20.13 8.67 0.12
C PHE A 46 18.83 8.11 0.72
N LEU A 47 17.85 7.78 -0.14
CA LEU A 47 16.58 7.17 0.27
C LEU A 47 16.76 5.85 1.01
N LYS A 48 17.78 5.05 0.69
CA LYS A 48 18.06 3.80 1.41
C LYS A 48 18.41 4.09 2.88
N ASP A 49 19.24 5.10 3.12
CA ASP A 49 19.64 5.49 4.47
C ASP A 49 18.50 6.16 5.25
N VAL A 50 17.64 6.93 4.56
CA VAL A 50 16.37 7.44 5.12
C VAL A 50 15.48 6.29 5.60
N LEU A 51 15.28 5.27 4.75
CA LEU A 51 14.41 4.13 5.08
C LEU A 51 14.99 3.22 6.16
N GLU A 52 16.32 3.15 6.25
CA GLU A 52 17.02 2.37 7.27
C GLU A 52 17.16 3.13 8.59
N GLY A 53 16.77 4.41 8.64
CA GLY A 53 16.82 5.22 9.84
C GLY A 53 18.24 5.60 10.26
N LYS A 54 19.18 5.67 9.31
CA LYS A 54 20.58 6.05 9.59
C LYS A 54 20.78 7.56 9.71
N ILE A 55 19.74 8.35 9.42
CA ILE A 55 19.79 9.81 9.50
C ILE A 55 19.61 10.23 10.95
N GLU A 56 20.48 11.14 11.38
CA GLU A 56 20.40 11.75 12.70
C GLU A 56 19.14 12.62 12.82
N GLY A 57 18.43 12.47 13.94
CA GLY A 57 17.21 13.22 14.22
C GLY A 57 16.09 12.32 14.73
N SER A 58 15.37 12.82 15.74
CA SER A 58 14.18 12.15 16.25
C SER A 58 12.95 12.55 15.46
N ARG A 59 11.99 11.63 15.41
CA ARG A 59 10.70 11.87 14.78
C ARG A 59 9.95 13.01 15.49
N ILE A 60 9.58 14.05 14.74
CA ILE A 60 8.81 15.18 15.26
C ILE A 60 7.44 14.70 15.77
N ARG A 61 7.01 15.21 16.93
CA ARG A 61 5.70 14.94 17.53
C ARG A 61 4.59 15.31 16.54
N GLY A 62 3.57 14.45 16.42
CA GLY A 62 2.45 14.64 15.49
C GLY A 62 2.61 13.96 14.12
N ARG A 63 3.80 13.46 13.75
CA ARG A 63 3.99 12.73 12.48
C ARG A 63 3.42 11.31 12.56
N GLN A 64 2.44 10.96 11.72
CA GLN A 64 1.75 9.66 11.68
C GLN A 64 2.67 8.44 11.72
N ARG A 65 2.60 7.63 12.79
CA ARG A 65 3.55 6.52 13.07
C ARG A 65 3.82 5.61 11.87
N ARG A 66 2.77 5.27 11.12
CA ARG A 66 2.81 4.39 9.94
C ARG A 66 3.62 5.01 8.81
N GLN A 67 4.56 4.26 8.26
CA GLN A 67 5.32 4.57 7.06
C GLN A 67 4.85 3.69 5.90
N TRP A 68 5.12 4.12 4.67
CA TRP A 68 4.78 3.30 3.49
C TRP A 68 5.52 1.95 3.45
N VAL A 69 6.64 1.80 4.16
CA VAL A 69 7.35 0.52 4.32
C VAL A 69 6.57 -0.45 5.21
N ASP A 70 5.76 0.07 6.14
CA ASP A 70 4.87 -0.76 6.96
C ASP A 70 3.78 -1.39 6.11
N ASP A 71 3.31 -0.70 5.06
CA ASP A 71 2.36 -1.27 4.09
C ASP A 71 2.98 -2.49 3.38
N ILE A 72 4.29 -2.47 3.12
CA ILE A 72 4.99 -3.59 2.47
C ILE A 72 5.06 -4.78 3.42
N ALA A 73 5.39 -4.54 4.69
CA ALA A 73 5.40 -5.59 5.71
C ALA A 73 4.00 -6.19 5.89
N GLU A 74 2.95 -5.36 5.89
CA GLU A 74 1.56 -5.79 5.99
C GLU A 74 1.14 -6.64 4.78
N TRP A 75 1.42 -6.17 3.55
CA TRP A 75 1.03 -6.89 2.33
C TRP A 75 1.81 -8.17 2.08
N THR A 76 3.03 -8.27 2.59
CA THR A 76 3.87 -9.47 2.45
C THR A 76 3.72 -10.45 3.61
N GLY A 77 3.15 -10.00 4.74
CA GLY A 77 3.11 -10.77 5.98
C GLY A 77 4.50 -11.03 6.58
N LYS A 78 5.53 -10.27 6.17
CA LYS A 78 6.93 -10.48 6.55
C LYS A 78 7.51 -9.26 7.25
N GLY A 79 8.55 -9.48 8.05
CA GLY A 79 9.29 -8.39 8.66
C GLY A 79 10.04 -7.55 7.61
N ILE A 80 10.24 -6.26 7.87
CA ILE A 80 10.95 -5.33 6.95
C ILE A 80 12.36 -5.83 6.61
N ARG A 81 13.05 -6.43 7.59
CA ARG A 81 14.38 -7.04 7.40
C ARG A 81 14.33 -8.19 6.37
N GLN A 82 13.36 -9.09 6.49
CA GLN A 82 13.16 -10.18 5.53
C GLN A 82 12.82 -9.64 4.14
N CYS A 83 11.91 -8.67 4.07
CA CYS A 83 11.57 -7.98 2.82
C CYS A 83 12.81 -7.35 2.16
N THR A 84 13.74 -6.81 2.96
CA THR A 84 14.98 -6.20 2.45
C THR A 84 15.92 -7.23 1.82
N VAL A 85 16.03 -8.42 2.41
CA VAL A 85 16.82 -9.53 1.85
C VAL A 85 16.17 -10.05 0.58
N GLU A 86 14.86 -10.28 0.60
CA GLU A 86 14.11 -10.77 -0.57
C GLU A 86 14.09 -9.77 -1.72
N ALA A 87 14.12 -8.47 -1.43
CA ALA A 87 14.15 -7.41 -2.44
C ALA A 87 15.42 -7.39 -3.30
N GLN A 88 16.49 -8.08 -2.87
CA GLN A 88 17.68 -8.27 -3.71
C GLN A 88 17.41 -9.21 -4.88
N ASP A 89 16.51 -10.18 -4.67
CA ASP A 89 16.11 -11.15 -5.68
C ASP A 89 14.97 -10.57 -6.54
N ARG A 90 15.26 -10.36 -7.82
CA ARG A 90 14.31 -9.77 -8.77
C ARG A 90 13.11 -10.69 -9.06
N GLU A 91 13.31 -12.00 -9.02
CA GLU A 91 12.24 -12.96 -9.30
C GLU A 91 11.26 -13.02 -8.14
N LYS A 92 11.77 -13.09 -6.90
CA LYS A 92 10.94 -13.02 -5.70
C LYS A 92 10.13 -11.73 -5.65
N LEU A 93 10.74 -10.59 -5.96
CA LEU A 93 10.05 -9.32 -5.98
C LEU A 93 8.94 -9.26 -7.04
N ARG A 94 9.16 -9.85 -8.23
CA ARG A 94 8.13 -9.95 -9.27
C ARG A 94 6.93 -10.76 -8.76
N SER A 95 7.20 -11.95 -8.21
CA SER A 95 6.16 -12.84 -7.67
C SER A 95 5.33 -12.14 -6.59
N VAL A 96 5.98 -11.48 -5.64
CA VAL A 96 5.32 -10.74 -4.56
C VAL A 96 4.51 -9.53 -5.07
N SER A 97 5.02 -8.82 -6.09
CA SER A 97 4.32 -7.66 -6.66
C SER A 97 3.05 -8.02 -7.42
N CYS A 98 2.98 -9.23 -7.97
CA CYS A 98 1.83 -9.73 -8.73
C CYS A 98 0.78 -10.42 -7.84
N GLN A 99 1.05 -10.61 -6.54
CA GLN A 99 0.10 -11.27 -5.64
C GLN A 99 -1.14 -10.40 -5.38
N PRO A 100 -2.34 -11.00 -5.42
CA PRO A 100 -3.58 -10.33 -5.05
C PRO A 100 -3.48 -9.64 -3.69
N LEU A 101 -4.26 -8.58 -3.51
CA LEU A 101 -4.48 -7.99 -2.19
C LEU A 101 -5.31 -8.99 -1.37
N GLU A 102 -4.64 -9.89 -0.65
CA GLU A 102 -5.26 -10.56 0.49
C GLU A 102 -5.54 -9.45 1.51
N GLN A 103 -6.82 -9.10 1.70
CA GLN A 103 -7.22 -8.08 2.65
C GLN A 103 -6.83 -8.54 4.04
N GLY A 104 -5.74 -7.98 4.56
CA GLY A 104 -5.33 -8.16 5.95
C GLY A 104 -6.45 -7.74 6.88
N ARG A 105 -6.94 -8.70 7.64
CA ARG A 105 -7.90 -8.55 8.74
C ARG A 105 -7.57 -7.32 9.58
N LEU A 106 -8.54 -6.40 9.67
CA LEU A 106 -8.52 -5.28 10.62
C LEU A 106 -8.25 -5.85 12.02
N ARG A 107 -7.27 -5.27 12.72
CA ARG A 107 -6.98 -5.60 14.12
C ARG A 107 -8.21 -5.21 14.96
N GLU A 108 -8.78 -6.19 15.65
CA GLU A 108 -9.80 -6.03 16.70
C GLU A 108 -9.26 -5.21 17.88
#